data_AF-A0A0B4ESK4-F1
#
_entry.id   AF-A0A0B4ESK4-F1
#
_cell.length_a   1.000
_cell.length_b   1.000
_cell.length_c   1.000
_cell.angle_alpha   90.00
_cell.angle_beta   90.00
_cell.angle_gamma   90.00
#
_symmetry.space_group_name_H-M   'P 1'
#
loop_
_entity.id
_entity.type
_entity.pdbx_description
1 polymer ?
#
loop_
_entity_poly.entity_id
_entity_poly.type
_entity_poly.pdbx_seq_one_letter_code
_entity_poly.pdbx_strand_id
1 'polypeptide(L)'
;MDGETILSLLGIIAAMVLLVVLVMRGVNIFLIAFICTAVVALTGKINLYEAYKTNYMDGFVGFLKANFFVFLTGTLMGKAMEVTKGAKSIAKMLIDGLGSDKALIAIPLACGILGYGGVSAFVISFAVFPIALQVFHEADLPRKYIPAALCFGCSTFAMIAPGAPQIHNAIVANAMNTSIMAGAVNGFVTCFAMLVIGCIWLYRMVKKKNKMEHTLWQKREIPFRILRKNFRKECLHYVP
;
A
#
# COMPACT_ATOMS: atom_id res chain seq x y z
N MET A 1 -11.01 -37.47 2.85
CA MET A 1 -10.85 -36.34 3.78
C MET A 1 -11.77 -36.62 4.94
N ASP A 2 -11.21 -36.81 6.13
CA ASP A 2 -12.00 -37.09 7.31
C ASP A 2 -12.86 -35.86 7.65
N GLY A 3 -14.07 -36.07 8.18
CA GLY A 3 -15.02 -34.99 8.48
C GLY A 3 -14.45 -33.91 9.40
N GLU A 4 -13.48 -34.26 10.24
CA GLU A 4 -12.79 -33.33 11.15
C GLU A 4 -11.80 -32.42 10.42
N THR A 5 -11.12 -32.93 9.39
CA THR A 5 -10.21 -32.12 8.56
C THR A 5 -11.00 -31.09 7.75
N ILE A 6 -12.18 -31.48 7.26
CA ILE A 6 -13.08 -30.59 6.52
C ILE A 6 -13.59 -29.46 7.43
N LEU A 7 -13.97 -29.79 8.67
CA LEU A 7 -14.41 -28.80 9.66
C LEU A 7 -13.30 -27.80 10.01
N SER A 8 -12.07 -28.29 10.19
CA SER A 8 -10.90 -27.44 10.45
C SER A 8 -10.58 -26.50 9.28
N LEU A 9 -10.63 -27.01 8.05
CA LEU A 9 -10.43 -26.21 6.83
C LEU A 9 -11.49 -25.11 6.68
N LEU A 10 -12.77 -25.45 6.92
CA LEU A 10 -13.85 -24.46 6.92
C LEU A 10 -13.65 -23.42 8.02
N GLY A 11 -13.16 -23.83 9.19
CA GLY A 11 -12.81 -22.94 10.28
C GLY A 11 -11.72 -21.93 9.93
N ILE A 12 -10.66 -22.37 9.25
CA ILE A 12 -9.59 -21.49 8.75
C ILE A 12 -10.14 -20.49 7.74
N ILE A 13 -10.94 -20.94 6.78
CA ILE A 13 -11.55 -20.05 5.77
C ILE A 13 -12.48 -19.02 6.45
N ALA A 14 -13.31 -19.46 7.39
CA ALA A 14 -14.20 -18.59 8.14
C ALA A 14 -13.42 -17.56 8.97
N ALA A 15 -12.36 -17.98 9.65
CA ALA A 15 -11.48 -17.09 10.41
C ALA A 15 -10.77 -16.06 9.52
N MET A 16 -10.36 -16.47 8.30
CA MET A 16 -9.76 -15.57 7.32
C MET A 16 -10.76 -14.53 6.81
N VAL A 17 -11.99 -14.94 6.46
CA VAL A 17 -13.04 -14.00 6.04
C VAL A 17 -13.38 -13.03 7.18
N LEU A 18 -13.50 -13.55 8.40
CA LEU A 18 -13.76 -12.74 9.60
C LEU A 18 -12.65 -11.72 9.84
N LEU A 19 -11.38 -12.12 9.70
CA LEU A 19 -10.22 -11.25 9.83
C LEU A 19 -10.32 -10.08 8.84
N VAL A 20 -10.56 -10.37 7.57
CA VAL A 20 -10.68 -9.33 6.54
C VAL A 20 -11.81 -8.35 6.86
N VAL A 21 -12.98 -8.85 7.26
CA VAL A 21 -14.14 -8.00 7.59
C VAL A 21 -13.86 -7.09 8.80
N LEU A 22 -13.25 -7.63 9.86
CA LEU A 22 -12.95 -6.87 11.07
C LEU A 22 -11.83 -5.84 10.85
N VAL A 23 -10.82 -6.19 10.06
CA VAL A 23 -9.73 -5.25 9.68
C VAL A 23 -10.31 -4.09 8.86
N MET A 24 -11.19 -4.38 7.90
CA MET A 24 -11.85 -3.34 7.10
C MET A 24 -12.78 -2.44 7.94
N ARG A 25 -13.26 -2.93 9.09
CA ARG A 25 -14.04 -2.15 10.07
C ARG A 25 -13.17 -1.34 11.03
N GLY A 26 -11.84 -1.42 10.94
CA GLY A 26 -10.93 -0.66 11.79
C GLY A 26 -10.84 -1.16 13.24
N VAL A 27 -11.22 -2.42 13.49
CA VAL A 27 -11.04 -3.04 14.81
C VAL A 27 -9.55 -3.26 15.08
N ASN A 28 -9.11 -3.14 16.33
CA ASN A 28 -7.71 -3.33 16.71
C ASN A 28 -7.22 -4.72 16.30
N ILE A 29 -6.11 -4.78 15.54
CA ILE A 29 -5.53 -6.02 14.99
C ILE A 29 -5.23 -7.06 16.07
N PHE A 30 -4.85 -6.65 17.28
CA PHE A 30 -4.59 -7.57 18.39
C PHE A 30 -5.88 -8.29 18.80
N LEU A 31 -6.99 -7.56 18.90
CA LEU A 31 -8.29 -8.10 19.30
C LEU A 31 -8.84 -9.06 18.23
N ILE A 32 -8.62 -8.71 16.95
CA ILE A 32 -8.95 -9.58 15.81
C ILE A 32 -8.16 -10.88 15.88
N ALA A 33 -6.85 -10.83 16.15
CA ALA A 33 -6.01 -12.01 16.24
C ALA A 33 -6.49 -12.99 17.33
N PHE A 34 -6.91 -12.46 18.50
CA PHE A 34 -7.53 -13.28 19.54
C PHE A 34 -8.82 -13.94 19.05
N ILE A 35 -9.75 -13.18 18.47
CA ILE A 35 -11.02 -13.71 17.96
C ILE A 35 -10.79 -14.79 16.89
N CYS A 36 -9.91 -14.54 15.92
CA CYS A 36 -9.60 -15.51 14.87
C CYS A 36 -8.98 -16.79 15.42
N THR A 37 -8.09 -16.68 16.40
CA THR A 37 -7.51 -17.85 17.08
C THR A 37 -8.58 -18.66 17.80
N ALA A 38 -9.54 -18.02 18.48
CA ALA A 38 -10.68 -18.73 19.09
C ALA A 38 -11.50 -19.50 18.06
N VAL A 39 -11.82 -18.87 16.92
CA VAL A 39 -12.61 -19.50 15.85
C VAL A 39 -11.88 -20.73 15.29
N VAL A 40 -10.57 -20.62 15.03
CA VAL A 40 -9.77 -21.76 14.55
C VAL A 40 -9.63 -22.85 15.61
N ALA A 41 -9.43 -22.49 16.88
CA ALA A 41 -9.31 -23.45 17.97
C ALA A 41 -10.60 -24.27 18.17
N LEU A 42 -11.76 -23.60 18.14
CA LEU A 42 -13.07 -24.24 18.29
C LEU A 42 -13.39 -25.19 17.14
N THR A 43 -13.03 -24.81 15.92
CA THR A 43 -13.30 -25.62 14.71
C THR A 43 -12.30 -26.76 14.55
N GLY A 44 -11.06 -26.58 15.00
CA GLY A 44 -10.01 -27.61 15.05
C GLY A 44 -10.03 -28.52 16.28
N LYS A 45 -10.99 -28.34 17.19
CA LYS A 45 -11.08 -29.06 18.49
C LYS A 45 -9.81 -28.97 19.35
N ILE A 46 -9.06 -27.87 19.24
CA ILE A 46 -7.87 -27.60 20.05
C ILE A 46 -8.32 -26.91 21.35
N ASN A 47 -7.70 -27.25 22.48
CA ASN A 47 -7.97 -26.56 23.73
C ASN A 47 -7.64 -25.06 23.59
N LEU A 48 -8.58 -24.17 23.94
CA LEU A 48 -8.41 -22.72 23.84
C LEU A 48 -7.17 -22.21 24.60
N TYR A 49 -6.87 -22.77 25.78
CA TYR A 49 -5.70 -22.38 26.55
C TYR A 49 -4.40 -22.71 25.83
N GLU A 50 -4.32 -23.90 25.22
CA GLU A 50 -3.18 -24.33 24.41
C GLU A 50 -3.08 -23.49 23.12
N ALA A 51 -4.19 -23.30 22.41
CA ALA A 51 -4.22 -22.50 21.20
C ALA A 51 -3.66 -21.08 21.40
N TYR A 52 -3.94 -20.44 22.54
CA TYR A 52 -3.37 -19.13 22.85
C TYR A 52 -1.93 -19.20 23.37
N LYS A 53 -1.64 -20.11 24.30
CA LYS A 53 -0.35 -20.14 25.00
C LYS A 53 0.79 -20.66 24.14
N THR A 54 0.54 -21.67 23.31
CA THR A 54 1.55 -22.28 22.44
C THR A 54 1.32 -21.85 21.00
N ASN A 55 0.24 -22.29 20.34
CA ASN A 55 0.11 -22.08 18.89
C ASN A 55 0.18 -20.61 18.45
N TYR A 56 -0.58 -19.73 19.12
CA TYR A 56 -0.58 -18.30 18.80
C TYR A 56 0.72 -17.61 19.22
N MET A 57 1.20 -17.83 20.45
CA MET A 57 2.44 -17.19 20.94
C MET A 57 3.67 -17.66 20.18
N ASP A 58 3.83 -18.95 19.90
CA ASP A 58 4.98 -19.48 19.16
C ASP A 58 4.99 -18.94 17.73
N GLY A 59 3.82 -18.87 17.08
CA GLY A 59 3.68 -18.25 15.76
C GLY A 59 4.02 -16.75 15.78
N PHE A 60 3.46 -16.01 16.75
CA PHE A 60 3.67 -14.57 16.87
C PHE A 60 5.12 -14.20 17.22
N VAL A 61 5.70 -14.85 18.24
CA VAL A 61 7.08 -14.61 18.67
C VAL A 61 8.07 -15.10 17.64
N GLY A 62 7.84 -16.27 17.02
CA GLY A 62 8.68 -16.78 15.94
C GLY A 62 8.72 -15.82 14.75
N PHE A 63 7.56 -15.30 14.36
CA PHE A 63 7.46 -14.29 13.31
C PHE A 63 8.20 -12.99 13.65
N LEU A 64 7.96 -12.43 14.85
CA LEU A 64 8.65 -11.22 15.29
C LEU A 64 10.16 -11.42 15.35
N LYS A 65 10.63 -12.54 15.92
CA LYS A 65 12.06 -12.86 16.02
C LYS A 65 12.74 -12.92 14.65
N ALA A 66 12.08 -13.53 13.66
CA ALA A 66 12.63 -13.64 12.30
C ALA A 66 12.65 -12.29 11.55
N ASN A 67 11.66 -11.42 11.81
CA ASN A 67 11.46 -10.19 11.01
C ASN A 67 11.85 -8.90 11.74
N PHE A 68 12.30 -8.97 13.00
CA PHE A 68 12.49 -7.80 13.87
C PHE A 68 13.34 -6.71 13.24
N PHE A 69 14.56 -7.04 12.80
CA PHE A 69 15.48 -6.08 12.21
C PHE A 69 14.98 -5.52 10.87
N VAL A 70 14.26 -6.35 10.10
CA VAL A 70 13.68 -5.90 8.83
C VAL A 70 12.59 -4.85 9.08
N PHE A 71 11.71 -5.07 10.06
CA PHE A 71 10.69 -4.10 10.43
C PHE A 71 11.26 -2.86 11.09
N LEU A 72 12.26 -3.01 11.95
CA LEU A 72 12.94 -1.89 12.61
C LEU A 72 13.58 -0.98 11.57
N THR A 73 14.45 -1.51 10.71
CA THR A 73 15.14 -0.73 9.68
C THR A 73 14.16 -0.15 8.66
N GLY A 74 13.15 -0.91 8.24
CA GLY A 74 12.10 -0.42 7.33
C GLY A 74 11.30 0.73 7.93
N THR A 75 10.93 0.64 9.21
CA THR A 75 10.19 1.70 9.91
C THR A 75 11.06 2.94 10.13
N LEU A 76 12.33 2.75 10.52
CA LEU A 76 13.29 3.85 10.68
C LEU A 76 13.53 4.59 9.37
N MET A 77 13.77 3.86 8.27
CA MET A 77 13.95 4.43 6.95
C MET A 77 12.70 5.17 6.48
N GLY A 78 11.52 4.55 6.61
CA GLY A 78 10.24 5.19 6.29
C GLY A 78 10.03 6.48 7.06
N LYS A 79 10.33 6.49 8.37
CA LYS A 79 10.20 7.67 9.21
C LYS A 79 11.23 8.74 8.90
N ALA A 80 12.48 8.35 8.64
CA ALA A 80 13.53 9.27 8.22
C ALA A 80 13.14 10.00 6.91
N MET A 81 12.60 9.28 5.93
CA MET A 81 12.13 9.87 4.66
C MET A 81 10.93 10.81 4.85
N GLU A 82 10.05 10.50 5.80
CA GLU A 82 8.92 11.36 6.18
C GLU A 82 9.43 12.67 6.81
N VAL A 83 10.31 12.58 7.82
CA VAL A 83 10.82 13.73 8.59
C VAL A 83 11.69 14.63 7.72
N THR A 84 12.60 14.06 6.92
CA THR A 84 13.47 14.82 6.01
C THR A 84 12.73 15.41 4.81
N LYS A 85 11.48 14.98 4.56
CA LYS A 85 10.76 15.24 3.30
C LYS A 85 11.55 14.79 2.06
N GLY A 86 12.49 13.85 2.22
CA GLY A 86 13.32 13.32 1.14
C GLY A 86 12.48 12.67 0.03
N ALA A 87 11.42 11.94 0.43
CA ALA A 87 10.46 11.35 -0.52
C ALA A 87 9.82 12.42 -1.43
N LYS A 88 9.52 13.62 -0.89
CA LYS A 88 8.97 14.73 -1.67
C LYS A 88 9.99 15.28 -2.68
N SER A 89 11.26 15.42 -2.27
CA SER A 89 12.33 15.93 -3.14
C SER A 89 12.60 14.98 -4.31
N ILE A 90 12.73 13.68 -4.02
CA ILE A 90 12.98 12.64 -5.03
C ILE A 90 11.78 12.54 -5.99
N ALA A 91 10.55 12.54 -5.45
CA ALA A 91 9.36 12.53 -6.28
C ALA A 91 9.31 13.72 -7.24
N LYS A 92 9.60 14.93 -6.73
CA LYS A 92 9.66 16.15 -7.54
C LYS A 92 10.72 16.04 -8.63
N MET A 93 11.94 15.63 -8.29
CA MET A 93 13.03 15.47 -9.26
C MET A 93 12.68 14.50 -10.40
N LEU A 94 12.07 13.36 -10.08
CA LEU A 94 11.68 12.35 -11.07
C LEU A 94 10.54 12.84 -11.97
N ILE A 95 9.56 13.53 -11.39
CA ILE A 95 8.42 14.07 -12.12
C ILE A 95 8.84 15.22 -13.03
N ASP A 96 9.65 16.15 -12.52
CA ASP A 96 10.18 17.29 -13.30
C ASP A 96 11.05 16.78 -14.47
N GLY A 97 11.83 15.71 -14.26
CA GLY A 97 12.67 15.10 -15.31
C GLY A 97 11.90 14.35 -16.41
N LEU A 98 10.74 13.77 -16.09
CA LEU A 98 9.90 13.04 -17.06
C LEU A 98 8.91 13.96 -17.81
N GLY A 99 8.70 15.18 -17.31
CA GLY A 99 7.88 16.22 -17.93
C GLY A 99 6.38 16.07 -17.67
N SER A 100 5.70 17.22 -17.60
CA SER A 100 4.27 17.31 -17.28
C SER A 100 3.38 16.63 -18.33
N ASP A 101 3.81 16.53 -19.59
CA ASP A 101 3.11 15.82 -20.68
C ASP A 101 2.89 14.31 -20.42
N LYS A 102 3.70 13.72 -19.54
CA LYS A 102 3.61 12.29 -19.16
C LYS A 102 3.23 12.08 -17.70
N ALA A 103 2.46 13.00 -17.12
CA ALA A 103 1.95 12.97 -15.75
C ALA A 103 1.41 11.58 -15.31
N LEU A 104 0.68 10.90 -16.20
CA LEU A 104 0.08 9.58 -15.98
C LEU A 104 1.10 8.44 -15.81
N ILE A 105 2.32 8.61 -16.28
CA ILE A 105 3.42 7.62 -16.15
C ILE A 105 4.41 8.08 -15.09
N ALA A 106 4.73 9.38 -15.08
CA ALA A 106 5.72 9.96 -14.18
C ALA A 106 5.39 9.72 -12.71
N ILE A 107 4.11 9.86 -12.32
CA ILE A 107 3.69 9.67 -10.94
C ILE A 107 3.79 8.21 -10.50
N PRO A 108 3.20 7.22 -11.21
CA PRO A 108 3.39 5.82 -10.85
C PRO A 108 4.86 5.41 -10.80
N LEU A 109 5.67 5.83 -11.77
CA LEU A 109 7.12 5.55 -11.79
C LEU A 109 7.83 6.13 -10.57
N ALA A 110 7.58 7.39 -10.23
CA ALA A 110 8.16 8.01 -9.04
C ALA A 110 7.76 7.28 -7.76
N CYS A 111 6.48 6.91 -7.64
CA CYS A 111 5.99 6.11 -6.52
C CYS A 111 6.65 4.73 -6.47
N GLY A 112 6.86 4.10 -7.62
CA GLY A 112 7.49 2.79 -7.70
C GLY A 112 8.97 2.79 -7.36
N ILE A 113 9.73 3.79 -7.81
CA ILE A 113 11.14 3.96 -7.46
C ILE A 113 11.28 4.21 -5.95
N LEU A 114 10.43 5.06 -5.38
CA LEU A 114 10.40 5.31 -3.94
C LEU A 114 9.98 4.06 -3.14
N GLY A 115 8.99 3.34 -3.64
CA GLY A 115 8.51 2.09 -3.03
C GLY A 115 9.55 0.98 -3.09
N TYR A 116 10.29 0.88 -4.19
CA TYR A 116 11.43 -0.02 -4.35
C TYR A 116 12.59 0.38 -3.44
N GLY A 117 12.74 1.68 -3.19
CA GLY A 117 13.67 2.20 -2.19
C GLY A 117 13.30 1.86 -0.74
N GLY A 118 12.20 1.16 -0.47
CA GLY A 118 11.81 0.80 0.90
C GLY A 118 10.98 1.84 1.64
N VAL A 119 10.52 2.88 0.93
CA VAL A 119 9.61 3.87 1.52
C VAL A 119 8.22 3.28 1.64
N SER A 120 7.56 3.52 2.78
CA SER A 120 6.18 3.08 3.01
C SER A 120 5.22 3.71 2.01
N ALA A 121 4.30 2.90 1.46
CA ALA A 121 3.25 3.35 0.55
C ALA A 121 2.42 4.53 1.11
N PHE A 122 2.23 4.60 2.43
CA PHE A 122 1.54 5.72 3.08
C PHE A 122 2.34 7.02 2.98
N VAL A 123 3.65 6.97 3.27
CA VAL A 123 4.54 8.13 3.20
C VAL A 123 4.65 8.62 1.75
N ILE A 124 4.80 7.71 0.79
CA ILE A 124 4.84 8.04 -0.64
C ILE A 124 3.54 8.74 -1.05
N SER A 125 2.38 8.18 -0.67
CA SER A 125 1.09 8.75 -1.04
C SER A 125 0.95 10.20 -0.55
N PHE A 126 1.33 10.50 0.70
CA PHE A 126 1.26 11.86 1.23
C PHE A 126 2.32 12.80 0.66
N ALA A 127 3.53 12.31 0.39
CA ALA A 127 4.60 13.12 -0.18
C ALA A 127 4.35 13.49 -1.65
N VAL A 128 3.82 12.53 -2.43
CA VAL A 128 3.62 12.67 -3.87
C VAL A 128 2.29 13.35 -4.20
N PHE A 129 1.22 13.19 -3.40
CA PHE A 129 -0.08 13.81 -3.64
C PHE A 129 -0.06 15.33 -3.97
N PRO A 130 0.64 16.21 -3.19
CA PRO A 130 0.67 17.63 -3.52
C PRO A 130 1.41 17.95 -4.82
N ILE A 131 2.40 17.14 -5.19
CA ILE A 131 3.14 17.28 -6.45
C ILE A 131 2.27 16.79 -7.61
N ALA A 132 1.67 15.61 -7.45
CA ALA A 132 0.72 15.02 -8.38
C ALA A 132 -0.39 15.99 -8.79
N LEU A 133 -0.91 16.76 -7.83
CA LEU A 133 -1.95 17.76 -8.06
C LEU A 133 -1.49 18.90 -8.97
N GLN A 134 -0.25 19.36 -8.83
CA GLN A 134 0.34 20.40 -9.69
C GLN A 134 0.58 19.87 -11.10
N VAL A 135 1.16 18.67 -11.21
CA VAL A 135 1.49 18.04 -12.49
C VAL A 135 0.24 17.68 -13.30
N PHE A 136 -0.81 17.19 -12.62
CA PHE A 136 -2.10 16.94 -13.28
C PHE A 136 -2.79 18.23 -13.71
N HIS A 137 -2.55 19.34 -13.00
CA HIS A 137 -3.07 20.64 -13.40
C HIS A 137 -2.36 21.18 -14.64
N GLU A 138 -1.03 21.06 -14.70
CA GLU A 138 -0.24 21.43 -15.89
C GLU A 138 -0.56 20.56 -17.11
N ALA A 139 -0.84 19.28 -16.90
CA ALA A 139 -1.19 18.32 -17.96
C ALA A 139 -2.67 18.38 -18.41
N ASP A 140 -3.47 19.31 -17.87
CA ASP A 140 -4.93 19.41 -18.06
C ASP A 140 -5.68 18.07 -17.83
N LEU A 141 -5.31 17.36 -16.76
CA LEU A 141 -5.84 16.04 -16.42
C LEU A 141 -6.81 16.08 -15.22
N PRO A 142 -7.97 15.41 -15.28
CA PRO A 142 -8.92 15.32 -14.17
C PRO A 142 -8.33 14.84 -12.83
N ARG A 143 -8.44 15.66 -11.79
CA ARG A 143 -7.93 15.40 -10.42
C ARG A 143 -8.38 14.06 -9.80
N LYS A 144 -9.54 13.55 -10.22
CA LYS A 144 -10.09 12.26 -9.75
C LYS A 144 -9.22 11.05 -10.12
N TYR A 145 -8.31 11.20 -11.07
CA TYR A 145 -7.38 10.15 -11.47
C TYR A 145 -6.06 10.18 -10.68
N ILE A 146 -5.82 11.21 -9.86
CA ILE A 146 -4.63 11.27 -8.99
C ILE A 146 -4.57 10.08 -8.02
N PRO A 147 -5.64 9.73 -7.28
CA PRO A 147 -5.60 8.55 -6.41
C PRO A 147 -5.37 7.25 -7.19
N ALA A 148 -5.91 7.14 -8.41
CA ALA A 148 -5.69 5.96 -9.24
C ALA A 148 -4.22 5.83 -9.67
N ALA A 149 -3.57 6.93 -10.07
CA ALA A 149 -2.16 6.94 -10.42
C ALA A 149 -1.25 6.64 -9.22
N LEU A 150 -1.57 7.19 -8.04
CA LEU A 150 -0.84 6.91 -6.79
C LEU A 150 -0.99 5.46 -6.34
N CYS A 151 -2.22 4.93 -6.29
CA CYS A 151 -2.45 3.53 -5.94
C CYS A 151 -1.81 2.57 -6.94
N PHE A 152 -1.85 2.90 -8.24
CA PHE A 152 -1.16 2.12 -9.26
C PHE A 152 0.35 2.08 -8.98
N GLY A 153 0.98 3.22 -8.68
CA GLY A 153 2.41 3.26 -8.33
C GLY A 153 2.77 2.50 -7.05
N CYS A 154 2.07 2.78 -5.96
CA CYS A 154 2.41 2.26 -4.64
C CYS A 154 2.04 0.78 -4.43
N SER A 155 0.95 0.30 -5.05
CA SER A 155 0.34 -1.00 -4.70
C SER A 155 0.43 -2.06 -5.79
N THR A 156 1.14 -1.82 -6.90
CA THR A 156 1.22 -2.78 -8.01
C THR A 156 2.66 -3.20 -8.31
N PHE A 157 3.29 -2.66 -9.35
CA PHE A 157 4.59 -3.09 -9.85
C PHE A 157 5.71 -2.90 -8.81
N ALA A 158 5.62 -1.88 -7.96
CA ALA A 158 6.57 -1.64 -6.87
C ALA A 158 6.59 -2.77 -5.84
N MET A 159 5.43 -3.39 -5.58
CA MET A 159 5.30 -4.52 -4.66
C MET A 159 5.80 -5.82 -5.27
N ILE A 160 5.68 -5.99 -6.58
CA ILE A 160 6.05 -7.25 -7.25
C ILE A 160 7.53 -7.26 -7.68
N ALA A 161 8.16 -6.09 -7.72
CA ALA A 161 9.57 -5.95 -8.04
C ALA A 161 10.44 -6.80 -7.07
N PRO A 162 11.23 -7.75 -7.61
CA PRO A 162 12.16 -8.54 -6.81
C PRO A 162 13.14 -7.66 -6.05
N GLY A 163 13.35 -7.96 -4.78
CA GLY A 163 14.26 -7.19 -3.94
C GLY A 163 13.71 -5.96 -3.27
N ALA A 164 12.45 -5.57 -3.55
CA ALA A 164 11.84 -4.45 -2.86
C ALA A 164 11.78 -4.76 -1.34
N PRO A 165 12.39 -3.94 -0.47
CA PRO A 165 12.48 -4.18 0.98
C PRO A 165 11.18 -3.74 1.67
N GLN A 166 10.05 -4.20 1.15
CA GLN A 166 8.73 -3.91 1.66
C GLN A 166 8.27 -5.02 2.61
N ILE A 167 7.49 -4.64 3.63
CA ILE A 167 6.97 -5.55 4.65
C ILE A 167 6.24 -6.75 4.01
N HIS A 168 5.44 -6.51 2.97
CA HIS A 168 4.68 -7.56 2.28
C HIS A 168 5.58 -8.62 1.62
N ASN A 169 6.73 -8.22 1.10
CA ASN A 169 7.65 -9.13 0.41
C ASN A 169 8.58 -9.85 1.40
N ALA A 170 9.08 -9.12 2.40
CA ALA A 170 9.97 -9.68 3.40
C ALA A 170 9.30 -10.76 4.25
N ILE A 171 8.02 -10.56 4.64
CA ILE A 171 7.27 -11.54 5.43
C ILE A 171 7.15 -12.87 4.69
N VAL A 172 6.75 -12.82 3.41
CA VAL A 172 6.54 -14.03 2.60
C VAL A 172 7.88 -14.73 2.32
N ALA A 173 8.94 -13.96 2.02
CA ALA A 173 10.27 -14.52 1.82
C ALA A 173 10.77 -15.27 3.07
N ASN A 174 10.59 -14.68 4.26
CA ASN A 174 10.96 -15.31 5.51
C ASN A 174 10.09 -16.54 5.83
N ALA A 175 8.78 -16.48 5.59
CA ALA A 175 7.89 -17.64 5.78
C ALA A 175 8.26 -18.82 4.88
N MET A 176 8.74 -18.54 3.66
CA MET A 176 9.18 -19.54 2.70
C MET A 176 10.66 -19.93 2.85
N ASN A 177 11.38 -19.39 3.84
CA ASN A 177 12.83 -19.57 4.03
C ASN A 177 13.65 -19.29 2.76
N THR A 178 13.26 -18.25 2.01
CA THR A 178 13.87 -17.90 0.73
C THR A 178 14.36 -16.46 0.73
N SER A 179 15.20 -16.10 -0.25
CA SER A 179 15.66 -14.71 -0.38
C SER A 179 14.61 -13.85 -1.09
N ILE A 180 14.61 -12.54 -0.82
CA ILE A 180 13.72 -11.57 -1.51
C ILE A 180 14.01 -11.53 -3.03
N MET A 181 15.12 -12.11 -3.47
CA MET A 181 15.54 -12.21 -4.88
C MET A 181 15.30 -13.59 -5.51
N ALA A 182 14.79 -14.57 -4.78
CA ALA A 182 14.69 -15.95 -5.27
C ALA A 182 13.83 -16.11 -6.54
N GLY A 183 12.89 -15.20 -6.77
CA GLY A 183 12.04 -15.15 -7.96
C GLY A 183 12.40 -14.05 -8.97
N ALA A 184 13.65 -13.58 -9.01
CA ALA A 184 14.04 -12.37 -9.73
C ALA A 184 13.56 -12.33 -11.20
N VAL A 185 13.80 -13.39 -11.96
CA VAL A 185 13.43 -13.44 -13.39
C VAL A 185 11.92 -13.25 -13.56
N ASN A 186 11.12 -14.06 -12.86
CA ASN A 186 9.66 -14.02 -12.97
C ASN A 186 9.07 -12.71 -12.42
N GLY A 187 9.65 -12.18 -11.34
CA GLY A 187 9.17 -10.93 -10.75
C GLY A 187 9.51 -9.71 -11.59
N PHE A 188 10.68 -9.64 -12.23
CA PHE A 188 11.00 -8.54 -13.16
C PHE A 188 10.11 -8.56 -14.40
N VAL A 189 9.86 -9.75 -14.96
CA VAL A 189 8.94 -9.92 -16.10
C VAL A 189 7.52 -9.47 -15.73
N THR A 190 7.03 -9.90 -14.57
CA THR A 190 5.69 -9.52 -14.09
C THR A 190 5.60 -8.03 -13.75
N CYS A 191 6.63 -7.47 -13.10
CA CYS A 191 6.74 -6.05 -12.80
C CYS A 191 6.66 -5.20 -14.09
N PHE A 192 7.44 -5.57 -15.12
CA PHE A 192 7.41 -4.89 -16.40
C PHE A 192 6.05 -5.02 -17.10
N ALA A 193 5.47 -6.23 -17.13
CA ALA A 193 4.15 -6.46 -17.70
C ALA A 193 3.07 -5.62 -17.01
N MET A 194 3.07 -5.55 -15.67
CA MET A 194 2.11 -4.76 -14.90
C MET A 194 2.31 -3.26 -15.07
N LEU A 195 3.55 -2.79 -15.16
CA LEU A 195 3.86 -1.40 -15.48
C LEU A 195 3.25 -1.04 -16.85
N VAL A 196 3.53 -1.82 -17.89
CA VAL A 196 3.08 -1.56 -19.25
C VAL A 196 1.56 -1.65 -19.37
N ILE A 197 0.96 -2.75 -18.90
CA ILE A 197 -0.50 -2.96 -18.96
C ILE A 197 -1.22 -1.90 -18.13
N GLY A 198 -0.73 -1.61 -16.93
CA GLY A 198 -1.32 -0.61 -16.05
C GLY A 198 -1.23 0.80 -16.62
N CYS A 199 -0.10 1.20 -17.21
CA CYS A 199 0.02 2.47 -17.92
C CYS A 199 -0.95 2.55 -19.11
N ILE A 200 -1.05 1.50 -19.94
CA ILE A 200 -1.99 1.44 -21.07
C ILE A 200 -3.44 1.59 -20.56
N TRP A 201 -3.79 0.91 -19.47
CA TRP A 201 -5.12 0.97 -18.90
C TRP A 201 -5.43 2.35 -18.33
N LEU A 202 -4.50 2.96 -17.59
CA LEU A 202 -4.64 4.31 -17.04
C LEU A 202 -4.86 5.35 -18.16
N TYR A 203 -4.07 5.27 -19.24
CA TYR A 203 -4.25 6.12 -20.43
C TYR A 203 -5.59 5.89 -21.11
N ARG A 204 -6.03 4.63 -21.25
CA ARG A 204 -7.35 4.30 -21.81
C ARG A 204 -8.49 4.87 -20.96
N MET A 205 -8.39 4.80 -19.63
CA MET A 205 -9.41 5.34 -18.72
C MET A 205 -9.53 6.86 -18.84
N VAL A 206 -8.40 7.56 -18.90
CA VAL A 206 -8.37 9.02 -19.09
C VAL A 206 -8.92 9.39 -20.46
N LYS A 207 -8.44 8.75 -21.54
CA LYS A 207 -8.89 9.03 -22.92
C LYS A 207 -10.39 8.75 -23.13
N LYS A 208 -10.94 7.72 -22.47
CA LYS A 208 -12.36 7.36 -22.55
C LYS A 208 -13.28 8.38 -21.88
N LYS A 209 -12.82 9.11 -20.86
CA LYS A 209 -13.64 10.12 -20.15
C LYS A 209 -13.34 11.58 -20.51
N ASN A 210 -12.20 11.88 -21.13
CA ASN A 210 -11.89 13.24 -21.61
C ASN A 210 -12.88 13.75 -22.66
N LYS A 211 -13.60 12.87 -23.38
CA LYS A 211 -14.67 13.30 -24.30
C LYS A 211 -15.92 13.88 -23.61
N MET A 212 -16.07 13.74 -22.28
CA MET A 212 -17.25 14.21 -21.53
C MET A 212 -16.94 15.22 -20.40
N GLU A 213 -15.67 15.38 -19.98
CA GLU A 213 -15.34 16.03 -18.70
C GLU A 213 -14.48 17.30 -18.77
N HIS A 214 -14.04 17.74 -19.96
CA HIS A 214 -13.42 19.07 -20.11
C HIS A 214 -14.34 20.21 -19.59
N THR A 215 -15.65 19.97 -19.48
CA THR A 215 -16.65 20.92 -18.95
C THR A 215 -16.62 21.10 -17.42
N LEU A 216 -16.00 20.18 -16.65
CA LEU A 216 -16.09 20.20 -15.17
C LEU A 216 -14.88 20.82 -14.47
N TRP A 217 -13.73 20.93 -15.14
CA TRP A 217 -12.54 21.59 -14.57
C TRP A 217 -12.77 23.09 -14.33
N GLN A 218 -13.42 23.75 -15.28
CA GLN A 218 -13.63 25.20 -15.27
C GLN A 218 -14.67 25.67 -14.22
N LYS A 219 -15.57 24.78 -13.74
CA LYS A 219 -16.65 25.14 -12.79
C LYS A 219 -16.31 24.95 -11.31
N ARG A 220 -15.18 24.33 -10.96
CA ARG A 220 -14.79 24.05 -9.55
C ARG A 220 -13.43 24.62 -9.17
N GLU A 221 -13.06 25.77 -9.73
CA GLU A 221 -12.05 26.62 -9.09
C GLU A 221 -12.62 27.12 -7.75
N ILE A 222 -12.45 26.34 -6.69
CA ILE A 222 -12.49 26.89 -5.34
C ILE A 222 -11.18 27.68 -5.23
N PRO A 223 -11.18 29.01 -5.20
CA PRO A 223 -9.95 29.78 -5.18
C PRO A 223 -9.10 29.31 -4.00
N PHE A 224 -7.83 29.00 -4.25
CA PHE A 224 -6.83 28.50 -3.28
C PHE A 224 -6.79 29.31 -1.97
N ARG A 225 -7.26 30.56 -2.01
CA ARG A 225 -7.43 31.47 -0.88
C ARG A 225 -8.42 30.96 0.19
N ILE A 226 -9.45 30.22 -0.21
CA ILE A 226 -10.48 29.65 0.69
C ILE A 226 -9.93 28.39 1.39
N LEU A 227 -9.21 27.53 0.66
CA LEU A 227 -8.56 26.34 1.22
C LEU A 227 -7.52 26.71 2.30
N ARG A 228 -6.72 27.76 2.10
CA ARG A 228 -5.74 28.22 3.11
C ARG A 228 -6.40 28.74 4.39
N LYS A 229 -7.60 29.35 4.30
CA LYS A 229 -8.36 29.82 5.47
C LYS A 229 -9.02 28.68 6.25
N ASN A 230 -9.52 27.65 5.56
CA ASN A 230 -10.14 26.49 6.23
C ASN A 230 -9.10 25.51 6.79
N PHE A 231 -7.99 25.25 6.09
CA PHE A 231 -6.91 24.41 6.64
C PHE A 231 -6.30 25.00 7.91
N ARG A 232 -6.16 26.34 8.00
CA ARG A 232 -5.66 26.98 9.23
C ARG A 232 -6.63 26.81 10.41
N LYS A 233 -7.94 26.72 10.17
CA LYS A 233 -8.94 26.48 11.22
C LYS A 233 -9.04 25.01 11.63
N GLU A 234 -8.91 24.08 10.69
CA GLU A 234 -8.97 22.63 11.00
C GLU A 234 -7.68 22.11 11.65
N CYS A 235 -6.50 22.64 11.30
CA CYS A 235 -5.24 22.26 11.97
C CYS A 235 -5.10 22.80 13.40
N LEU A 236 -5.91 23.76 13.85
CA LEU A 236 -5.88 24.27 15.23
C LEU A 236 -6.68 23.41 16.21
N HIS A 237 -7.49 22.46 15.71
CA HIS A 237 -8.29 21.55 16.54
C HIS A 237 -7.76 20.11 16.59
N TYR A 238 -6.66 19.81 15.91
CA TYR A 238 -6.04 18.48 15.87
C TYR A 238 -4.54 18.53 16.21
N VAL A 239 -4.21 19.36 17.20
CA VAL A 239 -2.91 19.38 17.87
C VAL A 239 -3.21 19.22 19.37
N PRO A 240 -2.92 18.07 20.00
CA PRO A 240 -2.56 18.07 21.40
C PRO A 240 -1.22 18.80 21.60
#